data_AF-A0A2H6MX69-F1
#
_entry.id   AF-A0A2H6MX69-F1
#
_cell.length_a   1.000
_cell.length_b   1.000
_cell.length_c   1.000
_cell.angle_alpha   90.00
_cell.angle_beta   90.00
_cell.angle_gamma   90.00
#
_symmetry.space_group_name_H-M   'P 1'
#
loop_
_entity.id
_entity.type
_entity.pdbx_description
1 polymer ?
#
loop_
_entity_poly.entity_id
_entity_poly.type
_entity_poly.pdbx_seq_one_letter_code
_entity_poly.pdbx_strand_id
1 'polypeptide(L)'
;EYEFDSPYWDDISESAKDFIRNLMEKDPNKRYTCEQAARHPWIAGDTALSKNIHESVSAQIRKNFAKSKWRQAFNATAVVRHMRRLHLGSSLDSGSNISVPNNVS
;
A
#
# COMPACT_ATOMS: atom_id res chain seq x y z
N GLU A 1 -14.14 10.72 -3.17
CA GLU A 1 -14.61 9.49 -3.86
C GLU A 1 -13.45 8.82 -4.59
N TYR A 2 -13.67 7.66 -5.21
CA TYR A 2 -12.77 7.12 -6.24
C TYR A 2 -13.43 7.29 -7.61
N GLU A 3 -12.62 7.49 -8.65
CA GLU A 3 -13.09 7.75 -10.00
C GLU A 3 -12.36 6.82 -11.00
N PHE A 4 -13.03 6.52 -12.12
CA PHE A 4 -12.47 5.70 -13.19
C PHE A 4 -11.91 6.61 -14.28
N ASP A 5 -10.69 7.12 -14.04
CA ASP A 5 -10.09 8.19 -14.86
C ASP A 5 -9.72 7.75 -16.29
N SER A 6 -10.06 8.59 -17.25
CA SER A 6 -9.50 8.54 -18.61
C SER A 6 -8.00 8.89 -18.58
N PRO A 7 -7.15 8.27 -19.42
CA PRO A 7 -7.45 7.32 -20.49
C PRO A 7 -7.49 5.85 -20.04
N TYR A 8 -7.21 5.57 -18.77
CA TYR A 8 -6.87 4.22 -18.33
C TYR A 8 -8.08 3.30 -18.22
N TRP A 9 -9.27 3.87 -18.02
CA TRP A 9 -10.52 3.14 -17.81
C TRP A 9 -11.47 3.20 -19.01
N ASP A 10 -11.07 3.83 -20.11
CA ASP A 10 -11.93 4.03 -21.28
C ASP A 10 -12.22 2.70 -22.01
N ASP A 11 -11.24 1.80 -22.04
CA ASP A 11 -11.38 0.47 -22.65
C ASP A 11 -11.98 -0.60 -21.72
N ILE A 12 -12.26 -0.25 -20.48
CA ILE A 12 -12.80 -1.17 -19.47
C ILE A 12 -14.33 -1.16 -19.52
N SER A 13 -14.94 -2.35 -19.60
CA SER A 13 -16.40 -2.51 -19.67
C SER A 13 -17.10 -1.89 -18.47
N GLU A 14 -18.29 -1.33 -18.70
CA GLU A 14 -19.13 -0.81 -17.62
C GLU A 14 -19.49 -1.91 -16.59
N SER A 15 -19.64 -3.16 -17.02
CA SER A 15 -19.87 -4.29 -16.11
C SER A 15 -18.71 -4.54 -15.14
N ALA A 16 -17.46 -4.33 -15.58
CA ALA A 16 -16.29 -4.40 -14.70
C ALA A 16 -16.26 -3.23 -13.70
N LYS A 17 -16.59 -2.02 -14.16
CA LYS A 17 -16.69 -0.84 -13.30
C LYS A 17 -17.77 -1.03 -12.24
N ASP A 18 -18.93 -1.57 -12.63
CA ASP A 18 -20.03 -1.90 -11.73
C ASP A 18 -19.64 -2.94 -10.67
N PHE A 19 -18.95 -4.00 -11.09
CA PHE A 19 -18.42 -5.00 -10.18
C PHE A 19 -17.49 -4.38 -9.11
N ILE A 20 -16.54 -3.55 -9.54
CA ILE A 20 -15.61 -2.87 -8.62
C ILE A 20 -16.37 -1.92 -7.69
N ARG A 21 -17.39 -1.22 -8.20
CA ARG A 21 -18.20 -0.31 -7.38
C ARG A 21 -18.87 -1.01 -6.21
N ASN A 22 -19.45 -2.18 -6.46
CA ASN A 22 -20.11 -3.00 -5.44
C ASN A 22 -19.13 -3.61 -4.41
N LEU A 23 -17.87 -3.85 -4.79
CA LEU A 23 -16.83 -4.34 -3.87
C LEU A 23 -16.17 -3.22 -3.04
N MET A 24 -16.02 -2.02 -3.62
CA MET A 24 -15.44 -0.85 -2.97
C MET A 24 -16.49 0.03 -2.27
N GLU A 25 -17.70 -0.50 -2.04
CA GLU A 25 -18.74 0.17 -1.27
C GLU A 25 -18.26 0.45 0.16
N LYS A 26 -18.48 1.69 0.61
CA LYS A 26 -18.01 2.20 1.90
C LYS A 26 -18.80 1.57 3.05
N ASP A 27 -20.11 1.38 2.86
CA ASP A 27 -20.98 0.70 3.82
C ASP A 27 -20.79 -0.83 3.75
N PRO A 28 -20.27 -1.49 4.80
CA PRO A 28 -20.04 -2.94 4.78
C PRO A 28 -21.32 -3.76 4.58
N ASN A 29 -22.49 -3.22 4.95
CA ASN A 29 -23.77 -3.94 4.80
C ASN A 29 -24.27 -3.93 3.36
N LYS A 30 -23.81 -2.97 2.56
CA LYS A 30 -24.15 -2.84 1.13
C LYS A 30 -23.07 -3.44 0.22
N ARG A 31 -21.86 -3.63 0.76
CA ARG A 31 -20.76 -4.28 0.06
C ARG A 31 -21.11 -5.71 -0.28
N TYR A 32 -20.78 -6.12 -1.50
CA TYR A 32 -20.99 -7.49 -1.94
C TYR A 32 -20.21 -8.48 -1.07
N THR A 33 -20.90 -9.56 -0.70
CA THR A 33 -20.25 -10.77 -0.17
C THR A 33 -19.55 -11.52 -1.30
N CYS A 34 -18.64 -12.43 -0.95
CA CYS A 34 -17.94 -13.27 -1.94
C CYS A 34 -18.92 -14.04 -2.84
N GLU A 35 -20.04 -14.51 -2.28
CA GLU A 35 -21.06 -15.26 -3.01
C GLU A 35 -21.82 -14.36 -4.01
N GLN A 36 -22.15 -13.14 -3.62
CA GLN A 36 -22.77 -12.15 -4.51
C GLN A 36 -21.81 -11.73 -5.62
N ALA A 37 -20.55 -11.50 -5.27
CA ALA A 37 -19.49 -11.16 -6.22
C ALA A 37 -19.28 -12.28 -7.26
N ALA A 38 -19.26 -13.54 -6.83
CA ALA A 38 -19.09 -14.68 -7.72
C ALA A 38 -20.23 -14.82 -8.73
N ARG A 39 -21.45 -14.37 -8.39
CA ARG A 39 -22.62 -14.40 -9.28
C ARG A 39 -22.72 -13.21 -10.23
N HIS A 40 -21.88 -12.19 -10.05
CA HIS A 40 -21.97 -10.98 -10.87
C HIS A 40 -21.68 -11.31 -12.35
N PRO A 41 -22.40 -10.71 -13.33
CA PRO A 41 -22.25 -11.02 -14.75
C PRO A 41 -20.82 -10.90 -15.28
N TRP A 42 -20.01 -10.01 -14.70
CA TRP A 42 -18.60 -9.83 -15.06
C TRP A 42 -17.72 -11.04 -14.69
N ILE A 43 -18.15 -11.86 -13.72
CA ILE A 43 -17.44 -13.05 -13.25
C ILE A 43 -18.06 -14.33 -13.79
N ALA A 44 -19.39 -14.47 -13.70
CA ALA A 44 -20.10 -15.71 -14.04
C ALA A 44 -20.83 -15.67 -15.39
N GLY A 45 -20.82 -14.54 -16.09
CA GLY A 45 -21.47 -14.36 -17.39
C GLY A 45 -20.49 -13.90 -18.47
N ASP A 46 -21.05 -13.49 -19.61
CA ASP A 46 -20.28 -13.08 -20.80
C ASP A 46 -20.04 -11.57 -20.91
N THR A 47 -20.18 -10.81 -19.80
CA THR A 47 -19.99 -9.34 -19.84
C THR A 47 -18.53 -8.92 -19.68
N ALA A 48 -17.62 -9.87 -19.46
CA ALA A 48 -16.18 -9.62 -19.50
C ALA A 48 -15.72 -9.39 -20.94
N LEU A 49 -15.14 -8.21 -21.21
CA LEU A 49 -14.56 -7.91 -22.51
C LEU A 49 -13.34 -8.80 -22.78
N SER A 50 -13.28 -9.40 -23.97
CA SER A 50 -12.11 -10.13 -24.48
C SER A 50 -11.03 -9.21 -25.08
N LYS A 51 -11.14 -7.89 -24.90
CA LYS A 51 -10.14 -6.92 -25.36
C LYS A 51 -8.79 -7.19 -24.68
N ASN A 52 -7.74 -7.31 -25.48
CA ASN A 52 -6.38 -7.45 -24.96
C ASN A 52 -5.86 -6.10 -24.44
N ILE A 53 -6.01 -5.89 -23.13
CA ILE A 53 -5.50 -4.70 -22.41
C ILE A 53 -4.15 -4.97 -21.74
N HIS A 54 -3.45 -6.06 -22.11
CA HIS A 54 -2.25 -6.52 -21.41
C HIS A 54 -1.12 -5.49 -21.43
N GLU A 55 -0.94 -4.76 -22.53
CA GLU A 55 0.14 -3.79 -22.66
C GLU A 55 -0.01 -2.60 -21.68
N SER A 56 -1.19 -1.98 -21.64
CA SER A 56 -1.47 -0.86 -20.74
C SER A 56 -1.47 -1.30 -19.27
N VAL A 57 -2.08 -2.44 -18.96
CA VAL A 57 -2.16 -2.98 -17.59
C VAL A 57 -0.78 -3.40 -17.07
N SER A 58 0.02 -4.13 -17.85
CA SER A 58 1.34 -4.59 -17.42
C SER A 58 2.33 -3.44 -17.19
N ALA A 59 2.23 -2.35 -17.96
CA ALA A 59 3.02 -1.14 -17.74
C ALA A 59 2.67 -0.48 -16.40
N GLN A 60 1.37 -0.34 -16.09
CA GLN A 60 0.91 0.23 -14.82
C GLN A 60 1.28 -0.64 -13.62
N ILE A 61 1.11 -1.96 -13.73
CA ILE A 61 1.51 -2.92 -12.70
C ILE A 61 2.99 -2.76 -12.36
N ARG A 62 3.88 -2.75 -13.37
CA ARG A 62 5.32 -2.55 -13.17
C ARG A 62 5.63 -1.22 -12.47
N LYS A 63 5.00 -0.13 -12.91
CA LYS A 63 5.19 1.21 -12.31
C LYS A 63 4.75 1.26 -10.84
N ASN A 64 3.60 0.66 -10.52
CA ASN A 64 3.07 0.62 -9.16
C ASN A 64 3.94 -0.22 -8.22
N PHE A 65 4.40 -1.39 -8.68
CA PHE A 65 5.32 -2.22 -7.90
C PHE A 65 6.66 -1.52 -7.65
N ALA A 66 7.22 -0.85 -8.66
CA ALA A 66 8.45 -0.06 -8.50
C ALA A 66 8.26 1.07 -7.47
N LYS A 67 7.15 1.80 -7.53
CA LYS A 67 6.81 2.85 -6.56
C LYS A 67 6.67 2.29 -5.14
N SER A 68 6.02 1.14 -4.98
CA SER A 68 5.89 0.47 -3.68
C SER A 68 7.23 0.05 -3.10
N LYS A 69 8.10 -0.59 -3.91
CA LYS A 69 9.46 -0.96 -3.50
C LYS A 69 10.32 0.25 -3.12
N TRP A 70 10.22 1.35 -3.87
CA TRP A 70 10.94 2.58 -3.55
C TRP A 70 10.51 3.15 -2.19
N ARG A 71 9.20 3.19 -1.91
CA ARG A 71 8.68 3.62 -0.60
C ARG A 71 9.20 2.74 0.54
N GLN A 72 9.26 1.42 0.35
CA GLN A 72 9.81 0.51 1.35
C GLN A 72 11.29 0.79 1.63
N ALA A 73 12.12 0.93 0.58
CA ALA A 73 13.54 1.22 0.73
C ALA A 73 13.78 2.58 1.42
N PHE A 74 12.98 3.59 1.07
CA PHE A 74 13.02 4.91 1.71
C PHE A 74 12.68 4.82 3.21
N ASN A 75 11.57 4.16 3.55
CA ASN A 75 11.13 3.99 4.93
C ASN A 75 12.17 3.22 5.76
N ALA A 76 12.75 2.14 5.21
CA ALA A 76 13.81 1.38 5.87
C ALA A 76 15.05 2.24 6.16
N THR A 77 15.48 3.05 5.18
CA THR A 77 16.62 3.97 5.35
C THR A 77 16.33 5.02 6.41
N ALA A 78 15.12 5.59 6.42
CA ALA A 78 14.70 6.55 7.44
C ALA A 78 14.70 5.94 8.85
N VAL A 79 14.20 4.70 8.99
CA VAL A 79 14.22 3.96 10.26
C VAL A 79 15.65 3.67 10.71
N VAL A 80 16.52 3.19 9.82
CA VAL A 80 17.94 2.95 10.17
C VAL A 80 18.63 4.23 10.61
N ARG A 81 18.42 5.36 9.90
CA ARG A 81 18.93 6.67 10.30
C ARG A 81 18.38 7.10 11.66
N HIS A 82 17.09 6.87 11.91
CA HIS A 82 16.46 7.20 13.17
C HIS A 82 17.00 6.37 14.33
N MET A 83 17.10 5.05 14.14
CA MET A 83 17.70 4.12 15.11
C MET A 83 19.15 4.51 15.41
N ARG A 84 19.98 4.80 14.40
CA ARG A 84 21.35 5.28 14.62
C ARG A 84 21.38 6.54 15.48
N ARG A 85 20.49 7.51 15.23
CA ARG A 85 20.36 8.73 16.04
C ARG A 85 19.97 8.43 17.49
N LEU A 86 19.06 7.49 17.72
CA LEU A 86 18.65 7.07 19.06
C LEU A 86 19.80 6.35 19.80
N HIS A 87 20.55 5.46 19.13
CA HIS A 87 21.72 4.80 19.72
C HIS A 87 22.82 5.82 20.07
N LEU A 88 23.09 6.78 19.17
CA LEU A 88 24.07 7.86 19.42
C LEU A 88 23.63 8.82 20.54
N GLY A 89 22.32 9.08 20.68
CA GLY A 89 21.77 9.88 21.77
C GLY A 89 21.85 9.19 23.15
N SER A 90 21.78 7.86 23.18
CA SER A 90 21.95 7.07 24.42
C SER A 90 23.40 7.04 24.91
N SER A 91 24.40 7.15 24.03
CA SER A 91 25.82 7.10 24.43
C SER A 91 26.35 8.40 25.05
N LEU A 92 25.65 9.53 24.87
CA LEU A 92 26.07 10.83 25.42
C LEU A 92 25.50 11.11 26.84
N ASP A 93 24.51 10.35 27.30
CA ASP A 93 23.85 10.54 28.61
C ASP A 93 24.47 9.70 29.74
N SER A 94 25.37 8.75 29.43
CA SER A 94 26.00 7.88 30.43
C SER A 94 27.30 8.45 31.02
N GLY A 95 27.55 9.76 30.88
CA GLY A 95 28.82 10.42 31.23
C GLY A 95 28.78 11.42 32.38
N SER A 96 27.66 11.57 33.10
CA SER A 96 27.57 12.52 34.22
C SER A 96 26.79 11.95 35.40
N ASN A 97 27.46 11.12 36.20
CA ASN A 97 27.32 11.05 37.66
C ASN A 97 28.16 9.88 38.18
N ILE A 98 29.24 10.17 38.92
CA ILE A 98 29.49 9.65 40.27
C ILE A 98 30.76 10.34 40.80
N SER A 99 30.52 11.15 41.81
CA SER A 99 31.44 11.77 42.75
C SER A 99 32.10 10.72 43.66
N VAL A 100 33.43 10.85 43.80
CA VAL A 100 34.38 10.49 44.89
C VAL A 100 34.06 9.28 45.81
N PRO A 101 35.07 8.45 46.13
CA PRO A 101 35.41 8.34 47.55
C PRO A 101 36.90 8.30 47.91
N ASN A 102 37.16 8.98 49.03
CA ASN A 102 38.13 8.79 50.11
C ASN A 102 39.46 8.05 49.91
N ASN A 103 40.49 8.82 50.23
CA ASN A 103 41.84 8.50 50.65
C ASN A 103 41.88 7.55 51.87
N VAL A 104 42.78 6.56 51.85
CA VAL A 104 43.29 5.87 53.04
C VAL A 104 44.80 5.58 52.89
N SER A 105 45.60 6.22 53.74
CA SER A 105 46.77 5.68 54.44
C SER A 105 47.02 6.56 55.67
#